data_AF-A0A959JL14-F1
#
_entry.id   AF-A0A959JL14-F1
#
_cell.length_a   1.000
_cell.length_b   1.000
_cell.length_c   1.000
_cell.angle_alpha   90.00
_cell.angle_beta   90.00
_cell.angle_gamma   90.00
#
_symmetry.space_group_name_H-M   'P 1'
#
loop_
_entity.id
_entity.type
_entity.pdbx_description
1 polymer ?
#
loop_
_entity_poly.entity_id
_entity_poly.type
_entity_poly.pdbx_seq_one_letter_code
_entity_poly.pdbx_strand_id
1 'polypeptide(L)'
;MRFTLIQLIIISIIGSVYGQKMDLPKCYETAANTNKRLTMSVLKGFENATQPFENEVFIMADTLHRFQKFVGIGGALTDAAAETFYKLSPDKRKEFLKLYFDPQEGIGYTFARTNMNSCDFSSDMYTYVQEGDRSLSSFNISHDLKYKVPFIKECMNTSGGHLRLFVSPWSPPAYMKDNNDMLHGGKLLPEFKKIWADYYVKFIKAYEKEGIPVWGLTVQNEPMAKQTWESCIYSAEDEMTFIRDYLGPALKKNKMESKKLIAWDHNRDLLFHRANTLLSDKKARKFIWGIGFHWYESWTGGKQFENTKRVEEAFPNKKLLLTEACNYPFDWATFDQWKWGENYGENMINDFNNGAVAWTDWNILL
;
A
#
# COMPACT_ATOMS: atom_id res chain seq x y z
N MET A 1 -22.49 28.47 21.45
CA MET A 1 -21.91 27.46 22.37
C MET A 1 -22.01 26.09 21.71
N ARG A 2 -20.93 25.63 21.05
CA ARG A 2 -20.84 24.25 20.55
C ARG A 2 -20.16 23.44 21.65
N PHE A 3 -20.89 22.50 22.25
CA PHE A 3 -20.34 21.57 23.22
C PHE A 3 -19.44 20.58 22.48
N THR A 4 -18.14 20.59 22.81
CA THR A 4 -17.19 19.54 22.42
C THR A 4 -17.47 18.35 23.32
N LEU A 5 -18.21 17.37 22.81
CA LEU A 5 -18.45 16.10 23.50
C LEU A 5 -17.14 15.30 23.43
N ILE A 6 -16.35 15.31 24.49
CA ILE A 6 -15.24 14.36 24.66
C ILE A 6 -15.90 13.02 24.99
N GLN A 7 -16.22 12.22 23.97
CA GLN A 7 -16.61 10.83 24.19
C GLN A 7 -15.36 10.04 24.57
N LEU A 8 -15.23 9.79 25.89
CA LEU A 8 -14.44 8.67 26.36
C LEU A 8 -15.17 7.40 25.90
N ILE A 9 -14.65 6.74 24.88
CA ILE A 9 -15.14 5.40 24.50
C ILE A 9 -14.60 4.44 25.57
N ILE A 10 -15.48 4.01 26.48
CA ILE A 10 -15.20 2.88 27.37
C ILE A 10 -15.42 1.62 26.52
N ILE A 11 -14.34 0.94 26.18
CA ILE A 11 -14.39 -0.34 25.47
C ILE A 11 -14.62 -1.43 26.52
N SER A 12 -15.84 -1.95 26.58
CA SER A 12 -16.21 -3.08 27.43
C SER A 12 -15.97 -4.39 26.67
N ILE A 13 -14.81 -5.03 26.88
CA ILE A 13 -14.55 -6.37 26.32
C ILE A 13 -15.33 -7.39 27.17
N ILE A 14 -16.51 -7.81 26.71
CA ILE A 14 -17.21 -8.96 27.27
C ILE A 14 -16.65 -10.22 26.62
N GLY A 15 -15.59 -10.76 27.19
CA GLY A 15 -15.06 -12.08 26.86
C GLY A 15 -15.25 -13.03 28.05
N SER A 16 -15.95 -14.14 27.84
CA SER A 16 -15.99 -15.25 28.79
C SER A 16 -14.65 -16.01 28.77
N VAL A 17 -13.61 -15.40 29.31
CA VAL A 17 -12.30 -16.05 29.53
C VAL A 17 -12.10 -16.23 31.04
N TYR A 18 -12.67 -17.30 31.57
CA TYR A 18 -12.38 -17.71 32.94
C TYR A 18 -10.89 -18.11 33.04
N GLY A 19 -10.10 -17.35 33.81
CA GLY A 19 -8.85 -17.84 34.41
C GLY A 19 -7.53 -17.50 33.73
N GLN A 20 -7.48 -16.69 32.66
CA GLN A 20 -6.19 -16.18 32.15
C GLN A 20 -5.87 -14.80 32.73
N LYS A 21 -4.67 -14.68 33.30
CA LYS A 21 -4.09 -13.40 33.74
C LYS A 21 -3.82 -12.58 32.48
N MET A 22 -4.71 -11.67 32.13
CA MET A 22 -4.51 -10.76 31.01
C MET A 22 -3.69 -9.56 31.46
N ASP A 23 -2.63 -9.24 30.72
CA ASP A 23 -1.95 -7.96 30.88
C ASP A 23 -2.94 -6.82 30.57
N LEU A 24 -2.78 -5.69 31.27
CA LEU A 24 -3.58 -4.51 31.00
C LEU A 24 -3.38 -4.06 29.54
N PRO A 25 -4.45 -3.66 28.83
CA PRO A 25 -4.29 -3.19 27.47
C PRO A 25 -3.49 -1.87 27.50
N LYS A 26 -2.58 -1.71 26.55
CA LYS A 26 -1.95 -0.41 26.31
C LYS A 26 -2.94 0.46 25.56
N CYS A 27 -3.19 1.67 26.07
CA CYS A 27 -4.00 2.68 25.39
C CYS A 27 -3.09 3.83 24.96
N TYR A 28 -3.21 4.25 23.71
CA TYR A 28 -2.52 5.42 23.18
C TYR A 28 -3.55 6.44 22.70
N GLU A 29 -3.35 7.69 23.05
CA GLU A 29 -4.28 8.77 22.76
C GLU A 29 -3.61 9.89 21.96
N THR A 30 -4.32 10.33 20.92
CA THR A 30 -4.01 11.50 20.11
C THR A 30 -5.28 12.35 20.06
N ALA A 31 -5.24 13.58 20.56
CA ALA A 31 -6.43 14.42 20.69
C ALA A 31 -6.22 15.86 20.21
N ALA A 32 -7.17 16.35 19.40
CA ALA A 32 -7.18 17.72 18.88
C ALA A 32 -7.15 18.75 20.01
N ASN A 33 -6.49 19.88 19.79
CA ASN A 33 -6.38 20.98 20.77
C ASN A 33 -5.78 20.58 22.13
N THR A 34 -5.02 19.49 22.17
CA THR A 34 -4.22 19.05 23.32
C THR A 34 -2.78 18.79 22.91
N ASN A 35 -1.91 18.55 23.89
CA ASN A 35 -0.54 18.10 23.67
C ASN A 35 -0.41 16.56 23.52
N LYS A 36 -1.53 15.82 23.51
CA LYS A 36 -1.50 14.36 23.38
C LYS A 36 -1.23 13.94 21.94
N ARG A 37 -0.12 13.23 21.71
CA ARG A 37 0.30 12.68 20.42
C ARG A 37 0.87 11.28 20.66
N LEU A 38 0.13 10.24 20.27
CA LEU A 38 0.43 8.84 20.59
C LEU A 38 0.82 8.66 22.07
N THR A 39 0.15 9.39 22.95
CA THR A 39 0.51 9.44 24.37
C THR A 39 -0.06 8.24 25.09
N MET A 40 0.77 7.50 25.83
CA MET A 40 0.31 6.34 26.59
C MET A 40 -0.62 6.78 27.73
N SER A 41 -1.84 6.26 27.74
CA SER A 41 -2.85 6.50 28.75
C SER A 41 -2.85 5.38 29.79
N VAL A 42 -2.95 5.77 31.07
CA VAL A 42 -3.03 4.82 32.18
C VAL A 42 -4.47 4.35 32.33
N LEU A 43 -4.70 3.05 32.13
CA LEU A 43 -6.01 2.43 32.32
C LEU A 43 -6.17 1.93 33.76
N LYS A 44 -7.40 2.00 34.28
CA LYS A 44 -7.73 1.57 35.65
C LYS A 44 -7.78 0.06 35.84
N GLY A 45 -7.81 -0.71 34.75
CA GLY A 45 -7.94 -2.17 34.80
C GLY A 45 -9.12 -2.69 34.00
N PHE A 46 -9.21 -4.00 33.86
CA PHE A 46 -10.47 -4.65 33.49
C PHE A 46 -11.35 -4.77 34.73
N GLU A 47 -12.65 -4.53 34.55
CA GLU A 47 -13.68 -4.76 35.54
C GLU A 47 -14.75 -5.71 35.01
N ASN A 48 -15.49 -6.35 35.90
CA ASN A 48 -16.62 -7.19 35.49
C ASN A 48 -17.70 -6.30 34.88
N ALA A 49 -17.96 -6.47 33.59
CA ALA A 49 -19.04 -5.77 32.91
C ALA A 49 -20.41 -6.38 33.27
N THR A 50 -21.43 -5.52 33.40
CA THR A 50 -22.85 -5.92 33.43
C THR A 50 -23.45 -5.74 32.04
N GLN A 51 -24.62 -6.34 31.80
CA GLN A 51 -25.39 -6.08 30.59
C GLN A 51 -25.67 -4.56 30.49
N PRO A 52 -25.23 -3.88 29.42
CA PRO A 52 -25.50 -2.46 29.24
C PRO A 52 -26.98 -2.21 28.99
N PHE A 53 -27.48 -1.05 29.44
CA PHE A 53 -28.82 -0.59 29.13
C PHE A 53 -28.92 -0.06 27.69
N GLU A 54 -30.13 0.00 27.13
CA GLU A 54 -30.38 0.47 25.75
C GLU A 54 -29.94 1.92 25.50
N ASN A 55 -29.74 2.71 26.55
CA ASN A 55 -29.29 4.10 26.49
C ASN A 55 -27.79 4.29 26.76
N GLU A 56 -27.02 3.20 26.93
CA GLU A 56 -25.58 3.26 27.15
C GLU A 56 -24.81 3.02 25.84
N VAL A 57 -23.69 3.73 25.66
CA VAL A 57 -22.77 3.47 24.55
C VAL A 57 -21.84 2.34 24.97
N PHE A 58 -21.89 1.23 24.25
CA PHE A 58 -20.99 0.10 24.47
C PHE A 58 -20.48 -0.46 23.14
N ILE A 59 -19.25 -0.99 23.15
CA ILE A 59 -18.67 -1.74 22.05
C ILE A 59 -18.42 -3.15 22.55
N MET A 60 -19.02 -4.14 21.91
CA MET A 60 -18.80 -5.55 22.22
C MET A 60 -17.80 -6.16 21.22
N ALA A 61 -16.75 -6.79 21.74
CA ALA A 61 -15.78 -7.52 20.93
C ALA A 61 -16.20 -9.00 20.80
N ASP A 62 -16.59 -9.41 19.60
CA ASP A 62 -16.88 -10.80 19.30
C ASP A 62 -15.57 -11.58 19.06
N THR A 63 -15.23 -12.47 20.00
CA THR A 63 -14.00 -13.28 19.93
C THR A 63 -14.18 -14.61 19.20
N LEU A 64 -15.41 -14.98 18.84
CA LEU A 64 -15.75 -16.22 18.14
C LEU A 64 -15.65 -16.07 16.63
N HIS A 65 -15.86 -14.86 16.11
CA HIS A 65 -15.76 -14.56 14.69
C HIS A 65 -14.40 -13.95 14.35
N ARG A 66 -13.73 -14.52 13.35
CA ARG A 66 -12.44 -14.04 12.83
C ARG A 66 -12.60 -13.56 11.40
N PHE A 67 -11.93 -12.45 11.10
CA PHE A 67 -11.90 -11.86 9.77
C PHE A 67 -10.54 -12.10 9.10
N GLN A 68 -10.12 -11.19 8.23
CA GLN A 68 -8.88 -11.28 7.48
C GLN A 68 -7.64 -11.27 8.38
N LYS A 69 -6.59 -11.98 7.94
CA LYS A 69 -5.27 -11.90 8.57
C LYS A 69 -4.57 -10.62 8.11
N PHE A 70 -4.25 -9.74 9.06
CA PHE A 70 -3.49 -8.53 8.83
C PHE A 70 -2.08 -8.82 8.29
N VAL A 71 -1.65 -8.07 7.29
CA VAL A 71 -0.37 -8.19 6.59
C VAL A 71 0.59 -7.06 6.99
N GLY A 72 0.11 -5.82 7.14
CA GLY A 72 0.96 -4.71 7.58
C GLY A 72 0.42 -3.33 7.21
N ILE A 73 1.03 -2.31 7.79
CA ILE A 73 0.85 -0.90 7.44
C ILE A 73 2.23 -0.34 7.12
N GLY A 74 2.30 0.58 6.15
CA GLY A 74 3.44 1.49 6.03
C GLY A 74 3.26 2.50 4.92
N GLY A 75 4.30 2.72 4.10
CA GLY A 75 4.25 3.76 3.06
C GLY A 75 5.23 3.56 1.90
N ALA A 76 5.25 4.50 0.97
CA ALA A 76 6.06 4.46 -0.23
C ALA A 76 7.49 4.98 -0.01
N LEU A 77 8.46 4.16 -0.42
CA LEU A 77 9.90 4.42 -0.47
C LEU A 77 10.28 4.80 -1.91
N THR A 78 9.87 6.00 -2.31
CA THR A 78 10.12 6.58 -3.65
C THR A 78 11.53 7.16 -3.75
N ASP A 79 11.91 7.58 -4.96
CA ASP A 79 13.17 8.29 -5.19
C ASP A 79 13.20 9.62 -4.41
N ALA A 80 12.11 10.41 -4.42
CA ALA A 80 12.00 11.64 -3.64
C ALA A 80 12.19 11.39 -2.13
N ALA A 81 11.55 10.36 -1.57
CA ALA A 81 11.70 10.01 -0.16
C ALA A 81 13.16 9.65 0.18
N ALA A 82 13.82 8.86 -0.68
CA ALA A 82 15.22 8.47 -0.49
C ALA A 82 16.16 9.69 -0.60
N GLU A 83 15.96 10.55 -1.60
CA GLU A 83 16.78 11.75 -1.78
C GLU A 83 16.62 12.75 -0.66
N THR A 84 15.38 13.00 -0.20
CA THR A 84 15.13 13.87 0.95
C THR A 84 15.73 13.27 2.22
N PHE A 85 15.64 11.95 2.42
CA PHE A 85 16.27 11.28 3.56
C PHE A 85 17.78 11.54 3.63
N TYR A 86 18.50 11.45 2.51
CA TYR A 86 19.94 11.69 2.49
C TYR A 86 20.34 13.18 2.61
N LYS A 87 19.40 14.12 2.45
CA LYS A 87 19.61 15.55 2.78
C LYS A 87 19.57 15.82 4.29
N LEU A 88 18.94 14.96 5.09
CA LEU A 88 18.92 15.09 6.54
C LEU A 88 20.31 14.87 7.15
N SER A 89 20.54 15.45 8.33
CA SER A 89 21.74 15.14 9.13
C SER A 89 21.71 13.67 9.60
N PRO A 90 22.87 13.06 9.90
CA PRO A 90 22.92 11.66 10.37
C PRO A 90 22.02 11.38 11.58
N ASP A 91 21.95 12.30 12.54
CA ASP A 91 21.09 12.15 13.72
C ASP A 91 19.60 12.15 13.35
N LYS A 92 19.20 13.04 12.43
CA LYS A 92 17.82 13.10 11.95
C LYS A 92 17.42 11.91 11.10
N ARG A 93 18.36 11.32 10.35
CA ARG A 93 18.13 10.04 9.66
C ARG A 93 17.86 8.91 10.65
N LYS A 94 18.68 8.79 11.69
CA LYS A 94 18.50 7.77 12.74
C LYS A 94 17.17 7.95 13.48
N GLU A 95 16.83 9.18 13.84
CA GLU A 95 15.55 9.52 14.47
C GLU A 95 14.37 9.16 13.57
N PHE A 96 14.41 9.54 12.29
CA PHE A 96 13.38 9.22 11.31
C PHE A 96 13.15 7.71 11.17
N LEU A 97 14.22 6.94 10.94
CA LEU A 97 14.13 5.49 10.78
C LEU A 97 13.52 4.84 12.02
N LYS A 98 13.95 5.28 13.21
CA LYS A 98 13.44 4.78 14.48
C LYS A 98 11.95 5.09 14.65
N LEU A 99 11.52 6.33 14.42
CA LEU A 99 10.12 6.72 14.58
C LEU A 99 9.17 5.97 13.64
N TYR A 100 9.59 5.68 12.40
CA TYR A 100 8.75 4.96 11.43
C TYR A 100 8.83 3.44 11.55
N PHE A 101 10.01 2.86 11.73
CA PHE A 101 10.23 1.42 11.53
C PHE A 101 10.53 0.64 12.81
N ASP A 102 10.97 1.28 13.89
CA ASP A 102 11.23 0.56 15.15
C ASP A 102 9.90 0.15 15.82
N PRO A 103 9.68 -1.13 16.14
CA PRO A 103 8.41 -1.60 16.70
C PRO A 103 8.24 -1.33 18.21
N GLN A 104 9.31 -0.92 18.91
CA GLN A 104 9.28 -0.61 20.34
C GLN A 104 9.24 0.90 20.57
N GLU A 105 10.00 1.65 19.78
CA GLU A 105 10.22 3.07 19.99
C GLU A 105 9.55 3.96 18.92
N GLY A 106 8.96 3.36 17.89
CA GLY A 106 8.25 4.05 16.82
C GLY A 106 6.86 3.46 16.55
N ILE A 107 6.32 3.75 15.36
CA ILE A 107 5.02 3.25 14.90
C ILE A 107 5.11 1.87 14.22
N GLY A 108 6.32 1.34 14.05
CA GLY A 108 6.56 -0.05 13.62
C GLY A 108 6.01 -0.41 12.24
N TYR A 109 6.28 0.41 11.21
CA TYR A 109 5.92 0.08 9.82
C TYR A 109 6.49 -1.28 9.39
N THR A 110 5.61 -2.11 8.83
CA THR A 110 5.91 -3.51 8.41
C THR A 110 5.61 -3.77 6.94
N PHE A 111 5.13 -2.76 6.22
CA PHE A 111 4.80 -2.83 4.81
C PHE A 111 5.39 -1.63 4.06
N ALA A 112 5.85 -1.82 2.84
CA ALA A 112 6.40 -0.74 2.03
C ALA A 112 6.12 -0.94 0.54
N ARG A 113 5.96 0.17 -0.18
CA ARG A 113 5.88 0.24 -1.64
C ARG A 113 7.14 0.88 -2.20
N THR A 114 7.58 0.49 -3.39
CA THR A 114 8.57 1.25 -4.16
C THR A 114 8.23 1.22 -5.65
N ASN A 115 8.85 2.11 -6.43
CA ASN A 115 8.64 2.26 -7.86
C ASN A 115 9.65 1.46 -8.71
N MET A 116 9.14 0.81 -9.77
CA MET A 116 9.95 0.27 -10.86
C MET A 116 9.99 1.29 -12.00
N ASN A 117 11.20 1.71 -12.41
CA ASN A 117 11.46 2.91 -13.22
C ASN A 117 11.13 4.19 -12.44
N SER A 118 11.16 5.35 -13.10
CA SER A 118 10.69 6.61 -12.53
C SER A 118 9.17 6.64 -12.32
N CYS A 119 8.78 7.60 -11.48
CA CYS A 119 7.41 8.03 -11.21
C CYS A 119 7.39 9.56 -11.01
N ASP A 120 6.21 10.12 -10.76
CA ASP A 120 6.00 11.53 -10.42
C ASP A 120 6.83 12.03 -9.23
N PHE A 121 7.20 11.14 -8.31
CA PHE A 121 8.11 11.41 -7.19
C PHE A 121 9.54 10.94 -7.46
N SER A 122 10.03 11.15 -8.68
CA SER A 122 11.42 10.94 -9.10
C SER A 122 12.03 12.24 -9.61
N SER A 123 13.32 12.45 -9.39
CA SER A 123 14.01 13.66 -9.84
C SER A 123 14.15 13.75 -11.36
N ASP A 124 14.14 12.59 -12.03
CA ASP A 124 14.34 12.42 -13.46
C ASP A 124 13.41 11.32 -14.00
N MET A 125 13.11 11.37 -15.29
CA MET A 125 12.44 10.28 -16.00
C MET A 125 13.49 9.25 -16.47
N TYR A 126 13.36 7.98 -16.07
CA TYR A 126 14.31 6.94 -16.41
C TYR A 126 13.68 5.55 -16.50
N THR A 127 14.39 4.65 -17.17
CA THR A 127 14.13 3.19 -17.12
C THR A 127 15.43 2.46 -16.83
N TYR A 128 15.36 1.15 -16.59
CA TYR A 128 16.54 0.31 -16.36
C TYR A 128 17.18 -0.21 -17.65
N VAL A 129 16.64 0.12 -18.82
CA VAL A 129 17.19 -0.29 -20.13
C VAL A 129 17.42 0.92 -21.02
N GLN A 130 18.30 0.76 -22.00
CA GLN A 130 18.47 1.74 -23.07
C GLN A 130 17.26 1.70 -24.02
N GLU A 131 16.93 2.86 -24.58
CA GLU A 131 15.82 3.00 -25.52
C GLU A 131 15.99 2.05 -26.71
N GLY A 132 14.95 1.28 -27.02
CA GLY A 132 14.94 0.30 -28.11
C GLY A 132 15.53 -1.07 -27.77
N ASP A 133 16.04 -1.32 -26.56
CA ASP A 133 16.61 -2.62 -26.18
C ASP A 133 15.53 -3.72 -26.05
N ARG A 134 15.33 -4.49 -27.11
CA ARG A 134 14.39 -5.63 -27.13
C ARG A 134 14.92 -6.90 -26.45
N SER A 135 16.21 -6.92 -26.09
CA SER A 135 16.88 -8.08 -25.48
C SER A 135 16.98 -7.97 -23.95
N LEU A 136 16.73 -6.78 -23.40
CA LEU A 136 17.01 -6.41 -22.01
C LEU A 136 18.48 -6.58 -21.63
N SER A 137 19.42 -6.57 -22.59
CA SER A 137 20.85 -6.76 -22.33
C SER A 137 21.48 -5.58 -21.60
N SER A 138 20.93 -4.38 -21.78
CA SER A 138 21.34 -3.16 -21.09
C SER A 138 20.77 -3.01 -19.67
N PHE A 139 19.93 -3.96 -19.23
CA PHE A 139 19.22 -3.89 -17.95
C PHE A 139 20.17 -3.68 -16.76
N ASN A 140 20.01 -2.60 -16.01
CA ASN A 140 20.72 -2.37 -14.75
C ASN A 140 19.96 -1.41 -13.82
N ILE A 141 20.15 -1.56 -12.51
CA ILE A 141 19.51 -0.74 -11.46
C ILE A 141 20.45 0.33 -10.91
N SER A 142 21.45 0.80 -11.67
CA SER A 142 22.49 1.69 -11.15
C SER A 142 21.95 3.01 -10.62
N HIS A 143 20.83 3.49 -11.16
CA HIS A 143 20.11 4.65 -10.63
C HIS A 143 19.69 4.41 -9.17
N ASP A 144 19.05 3.28 -8.91
CA ASP A 144 18.51 2.92 -7.59
C ASP A 144 19.60 2.70 -6.54
N LEU A 145 20.79 2.24 -6.97
CA LEU A 145 21.94 1.99 -6.08
C LEU A 145 22.46 3.27 -5.39
N LYS A 146 22.15 4.45 -5.92
CA LYS A 146 22.62 5.73 -5.38
C LYS A 146 21.95 6.07 -4.05
N TYR A 147 20.62 5.96 -3.99
CA TYR A 147 19.83 6.38 -2.82
C TYR A 147 18.73 5.39 -2.45
N LYS A 148 17.90 4.95 -3.40
CA LYS A 148 16.73 4.11 -3.12
C LYS A 148 17.08 2.76 -2.48
N VAL A 149 18.04 2.01 -3.04
CA VAL A 149 18.46 0.71 -2.49
C VAL A 149 19.10 0.85 -1.10
N PRO A 150 20.07 1.76 -0.86
CA PRO A 150 20.58 2.04 0.48
C PRO A 150 19.47 2.40 1.48
N PHE A 151 18.56 3.30 1.10
CA PHE A 151 17.46 3.73 1.96
C PHE A 151 16.52 2.59 2.35
N ILE A 152 16.09 1.78 1.38
CA ILE A 152 15.24 0.60 1.63
C ILE A 152 15.92 -0.36 2.63
N LYS A 153 17.24 -0.58 2.49
CA LYS A 153 17.99 -1.45 3.40
C LYS A 153 18.07 -0.89 4.82
N GLU A 154 18.21 0.43 4.97
CA GLU A 154 18.17 1.08 6.29
C GLU A 154 16.79 0.94 6.96
N CYS A 155 15.71 1.11 6.20
CA CYS A 155 14.34 0.88 6.68
C CYS A 155 14.13 -0.59 7.09
N MET A 156 14.55 -1.54 6.24
CA MET A 156 14.45 -2.98 6.53
C MET A 156 15.22 -3.39 7.79
N ASN A 157 16.45 -2.90 7.94
CA ASN A 157 17.28 -3.19 9.11
C ASN A 157 16.62 -2.67 10.40
N THR A 158 16.09 -1.45 10.36
CA THR A 158 15.43 -0.83 11.52
C THR A 158 14.13 -1.56 11.90
N SER A 159 13.40 -2.11 10.92
CA SER A 159 12.22 -2.95 11.15
C SER A 159 12.52 -4.35 11.73
N GLY A 160 13.79 -4.67 11.98
CA GLY A 160 14.21 -6.02 12.39
C GLY A 160 14.09 -7.07 11.29
N GLY A 161 14.11 -6.66 10.01
CA GLY A 161 13.95 -7.54 8.86
C GLY A 161 12.50 -7.97 8.58
N HIS A 162 11.51 -7.31 9.17
CA HIS A 162 10.09 -7.64 9.02
C HIS A 162 9.34 -6.77 7.99
N LEU A 163 10.03 -5.85 7.31
CA LEU A 163 9.45 -5.01 6.28
C LEU A 163 9.17 -5.79 4.99
N ARG A 164 7.90 -5.93 4.63
CA ARG A 164 7.47 -6.51 3.35
C ARG A 164 7.44 -5.43 2.28
N LEU A 165 8.27 -5.56 1.26
CA LEU A 165 8.33 -4.63 0.13
C LEU A 165 7.51 -5.15 -1.06
N PHE A 166 6.59 -4.36 -1.60
CA PHE A 166 6.03 -4.58 -2.92
C PHE A 166 6.44 -3.47 -3.89
N VAL A 167 6.37 -3.78 -5.19
CA VAL A 167 6.77 -2.87 -6.26
C VAL A 167 5.61 -2.63 -7.23
N SER A 168 5.51 -1.40 -7.73
CA SER A 168 4.57 -1.02 -8.80
C SER A 168 5.33 -0.24 -9.90
N PRO A 169 5.13 -0.52 -11.19
CA PRO A 169 5.60 0.37 -12.25
C PRO A 169 4.55 1.41 -12.63
N TRP A 170 5.02 2.61 -12.99
CA TRP A 170 4.16 3.65 -13.54
C TRP A 170 4.06 3.59 -15.06
N SER A 171 5.15 3.20 -15.74
CA SER A 171 5.10 3.01 -17.18
C SER A 171 6.16 2.04 -17.71
N PRO A 172 5.85 1.27 -18.77
CA PRO A 172 6.85 0.65 -19.62
C PRO A 172 7.74 1.71 -20.30
N PRO A 173 8.95 1.35 -20.78
CA PRO A 173 9.75 2.21 -21.65
C PRO A 173 8.97 2.71 -22.87
N ALA A 174 9.32 3.90 -23.37
CA ALA A 174 8.62 4.59 -24.45
C ALA A 174 8.45 3.70 -25.70
N TYR A 175 9.53 3.10 -26.22
CA TYR A 175 9.48 2.18 -27.37
C TYR A 175 8.56 0.96 -27.21
N MET A 176 8.10 0.63 -26.00
CA MET A 176 7.15 -0.46 -25.77
C MET A 176 5.68 -0.02 -25.87
N LYS A 177 5.42 1.28 -26.04
CA LYS A 177 4.08 1.87 -25.97
C LYS A 177 3.61 2.40 -27.33
N ASP A 178 2.30 2.37 -27.54
CA ASP A 178 1.67 2.81 -28.79
C ASP A 178 1.81 4.32 -29.08
N ASN A 179 2.05 5.12 -28.05
CA ASN A 179 2.30 6.55 -28.14
C ASN A 179 3.79 6.91 -28.14
N ASN A 180 4.70 5.92 -28.00
CA ASN A 180 6.14 6.13 -27.90
C ASN A 180 6.54 7.20 -26.86
N ASP A 181 5.83 7.23 -25.72
CA ASP A 181 6.01 8.21 -24.64
C ASP A 181 5.75 7.51 -23.30
N MET A 182 6.62 7.66 -22.30
CA MET A 182 6.40 7.13 -20.95
C MET A 182 5.27 7.87 -20.21
N LEU A 183 5.04 9.12 -20.57
CA LEU A 183 4.03 9.99 -19.98
C LEU A 183 2.72 9.89 -20.79
N HIS A 184 1.68 10.61 -20.36
CA HIS A 184 0.45 10.84 -21.12
C HIS A 184 -0.34 9.57 -21.50
N GLY A 185 -0.27 8.52 -20.69
CA GLY A 185 -1.02 7.29 -20.88
C GLY A 185 -0.41 6.41 -21.97
N GLY A 186 -1.15 6.12 -23.05
CA GLY A 186 -0.76 5.10 -24.02
C GLY A 186 -0.88 3.68 -23.49
N LYS A 187 -0.70 2.69 -24.37
CA LYS A 187 -0.88 1.26 -24.04
C LYS A 187 0.37 0.46 -24.40
N LEU A 188 0.61 -0.59 -23.62
CA LEU A 188 1.64 -1.57 -23.93
C LEU A 188 1.30 -2.28 -25.25
N LEU A 189 2.21 -2.18 -26.22
CA LEU A 189 2.07 -2.81 -27.52
C LEU A 189 2.13 -4.34 -27.41
N PRO A 190 1.29 -5.09 -28.18
CA PRO A 190 1.21 -6.55 -28.09
C PRO A 190 2.55 -7.28 -28.21
N GLU A 191 3.44 -6.83 -29.09
CA GLU A 191 4.74 -7.44 -29.34
C GLU A 191 5.72 -7.29 -28.15
N PHE A 192 5.47 -6.35 -27.24
CA PHE A 192 6.31 -6.11 -26.07
C PHE A 192 5.79 -6.77 -24.80
N LYS A 193 4.58 -7.34 -24.79
CA LYS A 193 3.98 -8.00 -23.59
C LYS A 193 4.91 -9.04 -22.96
N LYS A 194 5.57 -9.87 -23.79
CA LYS A 194 6.51 -10.87 -23.26
C LYS A 194 7.76 -10.22 -22.65
N ILE A 195 8.37 -9.26 -23.34
CA ILE A 195 9.59 -8.59 -22.89
C ILE A 195 9.32 -7.79 -21.61
N TRP A 196 8.14 -7.15 -21.52
CA TRP A 196 7.71 -6.45 -20.32
C TRP A 196 7.54 -7.39 -19.12
N ALA A 197 6.95 -8.57 -19.30
CA ALA A 197 6.90 -9.59 -18.25
C ALA A 197 8.29 -10.08 -17.81
N ASP A 198 9.23 -10.24 -18.75
CA ASP A 198 10.62 -10.60 -18.45
C ASP A 198 11.36 -9.45 -17.72
N TYR A 199 10.96 -8.20 -17.94
CA TYR A 199 11.49 -7.01 -17.26
C TYR A 199 11.21 -7.04 -15.76
N TYR A 200 9.97 -7.37 -15.34
CA TYR A 200 9.61 -7.58 -13.94
C TYR A 200 10.52 -8.62 -13.26
N VAL A 201 10.76 -9.75 -13.95
CA VAL A 201 11.62 -10.81 -13.43
C VAL A 201 13.05 -10.30 -13.24
N LYS A 202 13.58 -9.51 -14.19
CA LYS A 202 14.93 -8.92 -14.06
C LYS A 202 15.01 -7.95 -12.89
N PHE A 203 14.01 -7.08 -12.73
CA PHE A 203 13.93 -6.15 -11.60
C PHE A 203 13.92 -6.88 -10.26
N ILE A 204 13.03 -7.87 -10.09
CA ILE A 204 12.95 -8.66 -8.85
C ILE A 204 14.28 -9.33 -8.54
N LYS A 205 14.91 -9.98 -9.54
CA LYS A 205 16.23 -10.62 -9.33
C LYS A 205 17.32 -9.63 -8.97
N ALA A 206 17.29 -8.43 -9.53
CA ALA A 206 18.28 -7.39 -9.24
C ALA A 206 18.14 -6.89 -7.79
N TYR A 207 16.93 -6.59 -7.34
CA TYR A 207 16.68 -6.18 -5.95
C TYR A 207 16.99 -7.30 -4.95
N GLU A 208 16.64 -8.54 -5.25
CA GLU A 208 16.96 -9.68 -4.38
C GLU A 208 18.47 -9.92 -4.29
N LYS A 209 19.23 -9.67 -5.36
CA LYS A 209 20.70 -9.74 -5.36
C LYS A 209 21.32 -8.68 -4.43
N GLU A 210 20.69 -7.52 -4.28
CA GLU A 210 21.09 -6.47 -3.34
C GLU A 210 20.67 -6.76 -1.88
N GLY A 211 20.04 -7.91 -1.64
CA GLY A 211 19.56 -8.34 -0.32
C GLY A 211 18.19 -7.75 0.04
N ILE A 212 17.39 -7.33 -0.94
CA ILE A 212 16.03 -6.80 -0.74
C ILE A 212 15.02 -7.83 -1.26
N PRO A 213 14.40 -8.64 -0.39
CA PRO A 213 13.37 -9.58 -0.80
C PRO A 213 12.11 -8.84 -1.25
N VAL A 214 11.74 -8.98 -2.52
CA VAL A 214 10.46 -8.48 -3.02
C VAL A 214 9.35 -9.41 -2.53
N TRP A 215 8.42 -8.92 -1.74
CA TRP A 215 7.26 -9.69 -1.24
C TRP A 215 6.15 -9.81 -2.29
N GLY A 216 5.90 -8.72 -3.03
CA GLY A 216 4.82 -8.66 -4.01
C GLY A 216 5.08 -7.65 -5.12
N LEU A 217 4.15 -7.58 -6.06
CA LEU A 217 4.17 -6.65 -7.18
C LEU A 217 2.75 -6.34 -7.62
N THR A 218 2.51 -5.11 -8.08
CA THR A 218 1.29 -4.77 -8.80
C THR A 218 1.53 -4.86 -10.31
N VAL A 219 0.45 -4.95 -11.09
CA VAL A 219 0.54 -5.13 -12.56
C VAL A 219 0.83 -3.81 -13.28
N GLN A 220 0.37 -2.70 -12.75
CA GLN A 220 0.49 -1.36 -13.30
C GLN A 220 -0.07 -0.39 -12.27
N ASN A 221 0.65 0.68 -11.95
CA ASN A 221 0.09 1.80 -11.17
C ASN A 221 -1.03 2.48 -11.96
N GLU A 222 -2.18 2.68 -11.34
CA GLU A 222 -3.31 3.45 -11.88
C GLU A 222 -3.63 3.19 -13.37
N PRO A 223 -3.95 1.94 -13.77
CA PRO A 223 -4.11 1.51 -15.17
C PRO A 223 -5.24 2.20 -15.96
N MET A 224 -6.01 3.10 -15.34
CA MET A 224 -7.05 3.88 -16.01
C MET A 224 -6.74 5.38 -16.06
N ALA A 225 -5.59 5.79 -15.51
CA ALA A 225 -5.22 7.20 -15.41
C ALA A 225 -4.31 7.60 -16.56
N LYS A 226 -4.68 8.67 -17.26
CA LYS A 226 -3.80 9.38 -18.19
C LYS A 226 -3.22 10.58 -17.46
N GLN A 227 -1.94 10.54 -17.17
CA GLN A 227 -1.27 11.55 -16.34
C GLN A 227 -0.25 12.36 -17.13
N THR A 228 0.13 13.53 -16.64
CA THR A 228 1.26 14.31 -17.18
C THR A 228 2.62 13.76 -16.74
N TRP A 229 2.61 12.74 -15.88
CA TRP A 229 3.76 11.91 -15.49
C TRP A 229 3.60 10.48 -16.03
N GLU A 230 4.51 9.59 -15.64
CA GLU A 230 4.56 8.20 -16.07
C GLU A 230 3.21 7.51 -15.85
N SER A 231 2.62 7.01 -16.93
CA SER A 231 1.33 6.32 -16.88
C SER A 231 1.20 5.33 -18.03
N CYS A 232 0.42 4.26 -17.86
CA CYS A 232 0.10 3.34 -18.94
C CYS A 232 -1.30 2.74 -18.73
N ILE A 233 -2.11 2.78 -19.78
CA ILE A 233 -3.51 2.36 -19.74
C ILE A 233 -3.63 0.86 -19.98
N TYR A 234 -4.32 0.18 -19.06
CA TYR A 234 -4.79 -1.19 -19.20
C TYR A 234 -6.30 -1.25 -18.99
N SER A 235 -7.04 -1.62 -20.04
CA SER A 235 -8.41 -2.11 -19.85
C SER A 235 -8.42 -3.34 -18.93
N ALA A 236 -9.60 -3.69 -18.39
CA ALA A 236 -9.71 -4.88 -17.55
C ALA A 236 -9.29 -6.15 -18.31
N GLU A 237 -9.59 -6.21 -19.60
CA GLU A 237 -9.22 -7.28 -20.51
C GLU A 237 -7.73 -7.28 -20.83
N ASP A 238 -7.11 -6.11 -21.04
CA ASP A 238 -5.67 -5.99 -21.27
C ASP A 238 -4.88 -6.49 -20.04
N GLU A 239 -5.29 -6.06 -18.85
CA GLU A 239 -4.67 -6.47 -17.59
C GLU A 239 -4.84 -7.98 -17.34
N MET A 240 -6.08 -8.49 -17.48
CA MET A 240 -6.38 -9.91 -17.34
C MET A 240 -5.55 -10.77 -18.30
N THR A 241 -5.49 -10.39 -19.59
CA THR A 241 -4.72 -11.13 -20.60
C THR A 241 -3.22 -11.04 -20.35
N PHE A 242 -2.71 -9.88 -19.93
CA PHE A 242 -1.30 -9.72 -19.57
C PHE A 242 -0.91 -10.62 -18.39
N ILE A 243 -1.73 -10.67 -17.33
CA ILE A 243 -1.53 -11.57 -16.18
C ILE A 243 -1.57 -13.04 -16.65
N ARG A 244 -2.60 -13.42 -17.40
CA ARG A 244 -2.88 -14.80 -17.80
C ARG A 244 -1.79 -15.39 -18.68
N ASP A 245 -1.38 -14.62 -19.69
CA ASP A 245 -0.61 -15.13 -20.82
C ASP A 245 0.88 -14.76 -20.73
N TYR A 246 1.24 -13.74 -19.95
CA TYR A 246 2.61 -13.21 -19.90
C TYR A 246 3.18 -13.14 -18.48
N LEU A 247 2.68 -12.25 -17.62
CA LEU A 247 3.30 -11.99 -16.32
C LEU A 247 3.23 -13.19 -15.36
N GLY A 248 2.06 -13.80 -15.20
CA GLY A 248 1.89 -15.00 -14.38
C GLY A 248 2.79 -16.16 -14.83
N PRO A 249 2.78 -16.54 -16.13
CA PRO A 249 3.72 -17.53 -16.68
C PRO A 249 5.20 -17.18 -16.52
N ALA A 250 5.58 -15.90 -16.67
CA ALA A 250 6.97 -15.46 -16.50
C ALA A 250 7.45 -15.64 -15.04
N LEU A 251 6.61 -15.26 -14.06
CA LEU A 251 6.89 -15.50 -12.64
C LEU A 251 7.03 -16.99 -12.35
N LYS A 252 6.09 -17.82 -12.84
CA LYS A 252 6.13 -19.28 -12.67
C LYS A 252 7.40 -19.90 -13.26
N LYS A 253 7.76 -19.55 -14.49
CA LYS A 253 8.97 -20.04 -15.17
C LYS A 253 10.24 -19.72 -14.38
N ASN A 254 10.24 -18.61 -13.67
CA ASN A 254 11.38 -18.14 -12.87
C ASN A 254 11.30 -18.53 -11.39
N LYS A 255 10.39 -19.45 -11.01
CA LYS A 255 10.22 -19.94 -9.62
C LYS A 255 9.82 -18.82 -8.63
N MET A 256 9.02 -17.86 -9.09
CA MET A 256 8.56 -16.69 -8.34
C MET A 256 7.08 -16.77 -7.96
N GLU A 257 6.47 -17.97 -7.94
CA GLU A 257 5.04 -18.15 -7.59
C GLU A 257 4.70 -17.73 -6.14
N SER A 258 5.71 -17.61 -5.27
CA SER A 258 5.53 -17.15 -3.90
C SER A 258 5.24 -15.64 -3.81
N LYS A 259 5.62 -14.86 -4.83
CA LYS A 259 5.42 -13.41 -4.93
C LYS A 259 3.93 -13.09 -5.03
N LYS A 260 3.50 -12.04 -4.31
CA LYS A 260 2.09 -11.63 -4.31
C LYS A 260 1.81 -10.73 -5.50
N LEU A 261 1.21 -11.30 -6.55
CA LEU A 261 0.75 -10.53 -7.71
C LEU A 261 -0.58 -9.86 -7.39
N ILE A 262 -0.58 -8.53 -7.41
CA ILE A 262 -1.69 -7.66 -7.06
C ILE A 262 -2.20 -7.01 -8.35
N ALA A 263 -3.49 -7.11 -8.62
CA ALA A 263 -4.11 -6.45 -9.78
C ALA A 263 -4.82 -5.15 -9.36
N TRP A 264 -5.28 -4.39 -10.35
CA TRP A 264 -5.98 -3.11 -10.26
C TRP A 264 -5.11 -1.92 -9.86
N ASP A 265 -4.63 -1.85 -8.61
CA ASP A 265 -3.75 -0.77 -8.11
C ASP A 265 -4.27 0.64 -8.47
N HIS A 266 -5.57 0.87 -8.21
CA HIS A 266 -6.28 2.10 -8.58
C HIS A 266 -7.52 2.33 -7.69
N ASN A 267 -8.29 3.39 -7.94
CA ASN A 267 -9.35 3.85 -7.03
C ASN A 267 -10.49 2.84 -6.82
N ARG A 268 -11.23 2.97 -5.70
CA ARG A 268 -12.31 2.02 -5.36
C ARG A 268 -13.52 2.13 -6.29
N ASP A 269 -13.66 3.20 -7.06
CA ASP A 269 -14.83 3.48 -7.91
C ASP A 269 -15.13 2.37 -8.94
N LEU A 270 -14.11 1.82 -9.59
CA LEU A 270 -14.25 0.70 -10.54
C LEU A 270 -13.74 -0.63 -9.98
N LEU A 271 -13.40 -0.69 -8.69
CA LEU A 271 -12.79 -1.85 -8.05
C LEU A 271 -13.61 -3.14 -8.21
N PHE A 272 -14.93 -3.09 -7.96
CA PHE A 272 -15.78 -4.26 -8.10
C PHE A 272 -15.89 -4.75 -9.54
N HIS A 273 -16.05 -3.82 -10.49
CA HIS A 273 -16.05 -4.14 -11.92
C HIS A 273 -14.74 -4.80 -12.34
N ARG A 274 -13.60 -4.19 -11.96
CA ARG A 274 -12.27 -4.71 -12.27
C ARG A 274 -12.07 -6.11 -11.70
N ALA A 275 -12.34 -6.30 -10.41
CA ALA A 275 -12.21 -7.58 -9.75
C ALA A 275 -13.05 -8.66 -10.47
N ASN A 276 -14.30 -8.35 -10.84
CA ASN A 276 -15.16 -9.29 -11.52
C ASN A 276 -14.58 -9.77 -12.87
N THR A 277 -14.10 -8.85 -13.72
CA THR A 277 -13.49 -9.22 -15.01
C THR A 277 -12.27 -10.10 -14.82
N LEU A 278 -11.33 -9.70 -13.96
CA LEU A 278 -10.06 -10.39 -13.79
C LEU A 278 -10.20 -11.74 -13.10
N LEU A 279 -11.08 -11.83 -12.10
CA LEU A 279 -11.23 -13.03 -11.27
C LEU A 279 -12.19 -14.05 -11.88
N SER A 280 -13.06 -13.65 -12.81
CA SER A 280 -13.92 -14.59 -13.54
C SER A 280 -13.13 -15.49 -14.52
N ASP A 281 -12.00 -15.01 -15.08
CA ASP A 281 -11.11 -15.86 -15.88
C ASP A 281 -10.27 -16.76 -14.96
N LYS A 282 -10.55 -18.08 -14.98
CA LYS A 282 -9.85 -19.07 -14.15
C LYS A 282 -8.34 -19.13 -14.39
N LYS A 283 -7.87 -18.82 -15.61
CA LYS A 283 -6.44 -18.87 -15.96
C LYS A 283 -5.70 -17.63 -15.45
N ALA A 284 -6.34 -16.46 -15.42
CA ALA A 284 -5.79 -15.25 -14.79
C ALA A 284 -5.87 -15.36 -13.27
N ARG A 285 -7.05 -15.70 -12.72
CA ARG A 285 -7.35 -15.77 -11.28
C ARG A 285 -6.35 -16.60 -10.48
N LYS A 286 -5.79 -17.67 -11.05
CA LYS A 286 -4.83 -18.54 -10.34
C LYS A 286 -3.51 -17.82 -10.00
N PHE A 287 -3.15 -16.77 -10.74
CA PHE A 287 -1.93 -15.99 -10.50
C PHE A 287 -2.18 -14.80 -9.57
N ILE A 288 -3.40 -14.26 -9.58
CA ILE A 288 -3.76 -13.08 -8.78
C ILE A 288 -3.86 -13.47 -7.31
N TRP A 289 -3.02 -12.88 -6.46
CA TRP A 289 -3.11 -13.03 -5.02
C TRP A 289 -4.17 -12.11 -4.42
N GLY A 290 -4.23 -10.87 -4.89
CA GLY A 290 -5.15 -9.85 -4.38
C GLY A 290 -5.41 -8.72 -5.38
N ILE A 291 -6.30 -7.82 -4.98
CA ILE A 291 -6.67 -6.62 -5.71
C ILE A 291 -6.27 -5.41 -4.85
N GLY A 292 -5.39 -4.57 -5.38
CA GLY A 292 -4.92 -3.34 -4.75
C GLY A 292 -5.84 -2.19 -5.08
N PHE A 293 -6.03 -1.25 -4.16
CA PHE A 293 -6.84 -0.06 -4.41
C PHE A 293 -6.29 1.21 -3.77
N HIS A 294 -6.67 2.35 -4.34
CA HIS A 294 -6.34 3.72 -3.92
C HIS A 294 -7.60 4.44 -3.42
N TRP A 295 -7.47 5.68 -2.92
CA TRP A 295 -8.58 6.43 -2.33
C TRP A 295 -8.97 7.75 -3.02
N TYR A 296 -8.42 8.03 -4.20
CA TYR A 296 -8.60 9.29 -4.90
C TYR A 296 -9.89 9.28 -5.71
N GLU A 297 -11.03 9.52 -5.05
CA GLU A 297 -12.36 9.31 -5.64
C GLU A 297 -13.19 10.61 -5.67
N SER A 298 -12.54 11.77 -5.69
CA SER A 298 -13.19 13.09 -5.51
C SER A 298 -14.32 13.38 -6.50
N TRP A 299 -14.27 12.81 -7.71
CA TRP A 299 -15.30 12.96 -8.74
C TRP A 299 -16.60 12.21 -8.45
N THR A 300 -16.58 11.23 -7.54
CA THR A 300 -17.75 10.37 -7.29
C THR A 300 -18.76 10.99 -6.32
N GLY A 301 -18.42 12.11 -5.69
CA GLY A 301 -19.28 12.78 -4.70
C GLY A 301 -19.29 12.14 -3.30
N GLY A 302 -18.48 11.09 -3.06
CA GLY A 302 -18.37 10.43 -1.77
C GLY A 302 -17.35 9.28 -1.77
N LYS A 303 -17.03 8.74 -0.59
CA LYS A 303 -16.11 7.60 -0.47
C LYS A 303 -16.78 6.30 -0.98
N GLN A 304 -16.05 5.50 -1.75
CA GLN A 304 -16.58 4.29 -2.41
C GLN A 304 -16.24 2.99 -1.64
N PHE A 305 -16.34 3.00 -0.30
CA PHE A 305 -16.02 1.84 0.55
C PHE A 305 -16.85 0.59 0.19
N GLU A 306 -18.10 0.77 -0.24
CA GLU A 306 -19.00 -0.31 -0.63
C GLU A 306 -18.43 -1.18 -1.76
N ASN A 307 -17.67 -0.61 -2.69
CA ASN A 307 -17.05 -1.41 -3.76
C ASN A 307 -15.97 -2.37 -3.22
N THR A 308 -15.29 -1.98 -2.13
CA THR A 308 -14.33 -2.86 -1.44
C THR A 308 -15.06 -4.02 -0.78
N LYS A 309 -16.13 -3.71 -0.06
CA LYS A 309 -17.01 -4.72 0.57
C LYS A 309 -17.56 -5.74 -0.43
N ARG A 310 -18.07 -5.26 -1.57
CA ARG A 310 -18.62 -6.13 -2.62
C ARG A 310 -17.58 -7.08 -3.20
N VAL A 311 -16.31 -6.67 -3.29
CA VAL A 311 -15.23 -7.57 -3.72
C VAL A 311 -14.95 -8.64 -2.67
N GLU A 312 -14.89 -8.28 -1.39
CA GLU A 312 -14.70 -9.24 -0.30
C GLU A 312 -15.82 -10.28 -0.28
N GLU A 313 -17.08 -9.86 -0.43
CA GLU A 313 -18.25 -10.75 -0.47
C GLU A 313 -18.24 -11.68 -1.70
N ALA A 314 -17.91 -11.15 -2.88
CA ALA A 314 -17.90 -11.93 -4.12
C ALA A 314 -16.68 -12.85 -4.25
N PHE A 315 -15.54 -12.46 -3.66
CA PHE A 315 -14.25 -13.14 -3.83
C PHE A 315 -13.47 -13.27 -2.50
N PRO A 316 -14.03 -13.90 -1.44
CA PRO A 316 -13.45 -13.90 -0.08
C PRO A 316 -12.07 -14.61 0.03
N ASN A 317 -11.69 -15.35 -1.01
CA ASN A 317 -10.39 -16.01 -1.10
C ASN A 317 -9.29 -15.13 -1.72
N LYS A 318 -9.63 -13.92 -2.17
CA LYS A 318 -8.70 -12.93 -2.73
C LYS A 318 -8.48 -11.83 -1.71
N LYS A 319 -7.25 -11.32 -1.64
CA LYS A 319 -6.90 -10.30 -0.65
C LYS A 319 -7.15 -8.91 -1.21
N LEU A 320 -7.67 -8.04 -0.36
CA LEU A 320 -7.83 -6.63 -0.63
C LEU A 320 -6.74 -5.88 0.14
N LEU A 321 -6.15 -4.84 -0.44
CA LEU A 321 -5.19 -4.00 0.26
C LEU A 321 -5.18 -2.60 -0.34
N LEU A 322 -5.07 -1.59 0.52
CA LEU A 322 -4.83 -0.24 0.05
C LEU A 322 -3.33 -0.10 -0.27
N THR A 323 -3.03 0.16 -1.54
CA THR A 323 -1.67 0.23 -2.08
C THR A 323 -1.11 1.64 -2.15
N GLU A 324 -1.98 2.65 -2.09
CA GLU A 324 -1.60 4.06 -2.08
C GLU A 324 -2.70 4.95 -1.51
N ALA A 325 -2.31 5.94 -0.71
CA ALA A 325 -3.15 7.00 -0.21
C ALA A 325 -2.31 8.23 0.14
N CYS A 326 -2.74 9.42 -0.31
CA CYS A 326 -2.22 10.69 0.20
C CYS A 326 -3.31 11.76 0.31
N ASN A 327 -3.15 12.72 1.23
CA ASN A 327 -3.99 13.90 1.27
C ASN A 327 -3.59 14.85 0.14
N TYR A 328 -4.58 15.36 -0.61
CA TYR A 328 -4.40 16.29 -1.71
C TYR A 328 -5.57 17.29 -1.77
N PRO A 329 -5.38 18.53 -2.23
CA PRO A 329 -4.10 19.17 -2.56
C PRO A 329 -3.26 19.53 -1.33
N PHE A 330 -1.93 19.49 -1.48
CA PHE A 330 -1.01 19.99 -0.47
C PHE A 330 -1.05 21.52 -0.42
N ASP A 331 -1.10 22.08 0.80
CA ASP A 331 -1.02 23.52 1.04
C ASP A 331 -0.35 23.78 2.40
N TRP A 332 0.72 24.60 2.39
CA TRP A 332 1.45 25.06 3.58
C TRP A 332 0.58 25.80 4.59
N ALA A 333 -0.54 26.39 4.17
CA ALA A 333 -1.49 27.03 5.09
C ALA A 333 -2.37 26.01 5.84
N THR A 334 -2.37 24.75 5.41
CA THR A 334 -3.29 23.74 5.94
C THR A 334 -2.64 22.46 6.42
N PHE A 335 -1.33 22.26 6.22
CA PHE A 335 -0.65 20.97 6.47
C PHE A 335 -0.80 20.44 7.91
N ASP A 336 -0.99 21.32 8.90
CA ASP A 336 -1.13 20.98 10.31
C ASP A 336 -2.60 20.78 10.77
N GLN A 337 -3.56 20.88 9.85
CA GLN A 337 -4.98 20.74 10.16
C GLN A 337 -5.33 19.30 10.57
N TRP A 338 -6.05 19.19 11.68
CA TRP A 338 -6.47 17.92 12.27
C TRP A 338 -7.24 16.99 11.32
N LYS A 339 -8.06 17.59 10.43
CA LYS A 339 -8.87 16.88 9.43
C LYS A 339 -8.06 15.91 8.56
N TRP A 340 -6.77 16.19 8.35
CA TRP A 340 -5.89 15.34 7.55
C TRP A 340 -5.65 13.99 8.21
N GLY A 341 -5.45 13.98 9.54
CA GLY A 341 -5.37 12.74 10.31
C GLY A 341 -6.70 12.02 10.40
N GLU A 342 -7.82 12.75 10.51
CA GLU A 342 -9.17 12.17 10.51
C GLU A 342 -9.49 11.47 9.19
N ASN A 343 -9.09 12.04 8.05
CA ASN A 343 -9.25 11.37 6.74
C ASN A 343 -8.46 10.04 6.68
N TYR A 344 -7.22 9.99 7.20
CA TYR A 344 -6.49 8.71 7.32
C TYR A 344 -7.25 7.71 8.21
N GLY A 345 -7.68 8.15 9.40
CA GLY A 345 -8.41 7.30 10.34
C GLY A 345 -9.72 6.74 9.79
N GLU A 346 -10.54 7.58 9.15
CA GLU A 346 -11.80 7.19 8.51
C GLU A 346 -11.56 6.12 7.44
N ASN A 347 -10.59 6.33 6.55
CA ASN A 347 -10.33 5.37 5.48
C ASN A 347 -9.75 4.06 6.03
N MET A 348 -8.79 4.10 6.95
CA MET A 348 -8.24 2.89 7.56
C MET A 348 -9.33 2.05 8.23
N ILE A 349 -10.21 2.66 9.05
CA ILE A 349 -11.32 1.96 9.72
C ILE A 349 -12.23 1.30 8.69
N ASN A 350 -12.66 2.04 7.67
CA ASN A 350 -13.58 1.51 6.66
C ASN A 350 -12.93 0.45 5.78
N ASP A 351 -11.66 0.62 5.38
CA ASP A 351 -10.95 -0.36 4.55
C ASP A 351 -10.74 -1.68 5.29
N PHE A 352 -10.30 -1.63 6.55
CA PHE A 352 -10.13 -2.83 7.36
C PHE A 352 -11.47 -3.51 7.67
N ASN A 353 -12.54 -2.75 7.93
CA ASN A 353 -13.87 -3.31 8.11
C ASN A 353 -14.42 -3.97 6.83
N ASN A 354 -13.87 -3.63 5.65
CA ASN A 354 -14.25 -4.18 4.36
C ASN A 354 -13.21 -5.17 3.78
N GLY A 355 -12.41 -5.81 4.64
CA GLY A 355 -11.56 -6.94 4.26
C GLY A 355 -10.13 -6.60 3.83
N ALA A 356 -9.73 -5.32 3.89
CA ALA A 356 -8.34 -4.95 3.59
C ALA A 356 -7.36 -5.64 4.55
N VAL A 357 -6.28 -6.20 4.02
CA VAL A 357 -5.24 -6.87 4.81
C VAL A 357 -4.02 -5.99 5.06
N ALA A 358 -3.82 -4.97 4.24
CA ALA A 358 -2.70 -4.04 4.33
C ALA A 358 -3.10 -2.65 3.89
N TRP A 359 -2.32 -1.65 4.33
CA TRP A 359 -2.56 -0.25 4.04
C TRP A 359 -1.24 0.48 3.83
N THR A 360 -1.13 1.26 2.75
CA THR A 360 0.11 1.91 2.34
C THR A 360 -0.14 3.38 2.09
N ASP A 361 0.43 4.22 2.95
CA ASP A 361 0.59 5.65 2.72
C ASP A 361 1.44 5.91 1.47
N TRP A 362 1.40 7.11 0.94
CA TRP A 362 2.29 7.53 -0.13
C TRP A 362 3.69 7.86 0.39
N ASN A 363 4.33 8.91 -0.12
CA ASN A 363 5.69 9.27 0.26
C ASN A 363 5.82 9.42 1.78
N ILE A 364 6.67 8.61 2.39
CA ILE A 364 6.91 8.67 3.85
C ILE A 364 7.73 9.90 4.28
N LEU A 365 8.34 10.59 3.32
CA LEU A 365 9.14 11.79 3.51
C LEU A 365 9.15 12.60 2.21
N LEU A 366 8.94 13.92 2.30
CA LEU A 366 9.00 14.88 1.19
C LEU A 366 9.87 16.08 1.53
#